data_AF-A0A1I7E0I2-F1
#
_entry.id   AF-A0A1I7E0I2-F1
#
_cell.length_a   1.000
_cell.length_b   1.000
_cell.length_c   1.000
_cell.angle_alpha   90.00
_cell.angle_beta   90.00
_cell.angle_gamma   90.00
#
_symmetry.space_group_name_H-M   'P 1'
#
loop_
_entity.id
_entity.type
_entity.pdbx_description
1 polymer ?
#
loop_
_entity_poly.entity_id
_entity_poly.type
_entity_poly.pdbx_seq_one_letter_code
_entity_poly.pdbx_strand_id
1 'polypeptide(L)'
;MTTDRHIKLGRTIALISFLAGTIIFGLYYLTSAFELLFVGYGFIALIGLINIGVLIAILVRAGADRENRSRLLKTCGLMTLNIPVMKAYCWVAIILLGTMRITFTNETGTKLTDINIIGCGGGHIEKLEVGESETVWVSITGDCSIDIDYLSNGQRKEEMVAGYVTSSMGQKLNHKIDGQDKDII
;
A
#
# COMPACT_ATOMS: atom_id res chain seq x y z
N MET A 1 -29.87 -20.47 18.05
CA MET A 1 -29.59 -19.04 18.36
C MET A 1 -30.82 -18.22 18.04
N THR A 2 -31.11 -17.14 18.76
CA THR A 2 -32.20 -16.21 18.40
C THR A 2 -31.80 -15.36 17.20
N THR A 3 -32.79 -14.84 16.48
CA THR A 3 -32.58 -13.98 15.30
C THR A 3 -31.75 -12.73 15.63
N ASP A 4 -32.00 -12.09 16.78
CA ASP A 4 -31.21 -10.93 17.22
C ASP A 4 -29.75 -11.28 17.52
N ARG A 5 -29.47 -12.49 18.03
CA ARG A 5 -28.10 -12.95 18.24
C ARG A 5 -27.36 -13.11 16.91
N HIS A 6 -28.00 -13.62 15.86
CA HIS A 6 -27.39 -13.73 14.52
C HIS A 6 -27.08 -12.35 13.93
N ILE A 7 -28.01 -11.40 14.07
CA ILE A 7 -27.83 -10.02 13.61
C ILE A 7 -26.67 -9.36 14.37
N LYS A 8 -26.64 -9.47 15.69
CA LYS A 8 -25.57 -8.89 16.52
C LYS A 8 -24.22 -9.49 16.16
N LEU A 9 -24.13 -10.81 16.03
CA LEU A 9 -22.91 -11.52 15.64
C LEU A 9 -22.40 -11.04 14.28
N GLY A 10 -23.26 -11.01 13.26
CA GLY A 10 -22.88 -10.57 11.91
C GLY A 10 -22.37 -9.12 11.88
N ARG A 11 -23.06 -8.20 12.57
CA ARG A 11 -22.63 -6.79 12.67
C ARG A 11 -21.29 -6.64 13.40
N THR A 12 -21.12 -7.34 14.52
CA THR A 12 -19.87 -7.29 15.29
C THR A 12 -18.70 -7.83 14.48
N ILE A 13 -18.88 -8.98 13.81
CA ILE A 13 -17.83 -9.56 12.97
C ILE A 13 -17.51 -8.64 11.78
N ALA A 14 -18.51 -8.06 11.12
CA ALA A 14 -18.28 -7.11 10.04
C ALA A 14 -17.43 -5.92 10.50
N LEU A 15 -17.79 -5.31 11.64
CA LEU A 15 -17.09 -4.16 12.18
C LEU A 15 -15.65 -4.50 12.60
N ILE A 16 -15.45 -5.60 13.32
CA ILE A 16 -14.10 -6.01 13.76
C ILE A 16 -13.22 -6.31 12.54
N SER A 17 -13.76 -7.03 11.55
CA SER A 17 -13.06 -7.35 10.30
C SER A 17 -12.63 -6.08 9.55
N PHE A 18 -13.54 -5.10 9.46
CA PHE A 18 -13.27 -3.82 8.82
C PHE A 18 -12.20 -3.02 9.55
N LEU A 19 -12.31 -2.87 10.87
CA LEU A 19 -11.35 -2.11 11.67
C LEU A 19 -9.97 -2.76 11.64
N ALA A 20 -9.87 -4.06 11.88
CA ALA A 20 -8.60 -4.78 11.86
C ALA A 20 -7.94 -4.73 10.46
N GLY A 21 -8.71 -4.96 9.40
CA GLY A 21 -8.20 -4.85 8.02
C GLY A 21 -7.72 -3.43 7.68
N THR A 22 -8.44 -2.41 8.14
CA THR A 22 -8.05 -1.00 7.96
C THR A 22 -6.77 -0.66 8.73
N ILE A 23 -6.60 -1.18 9.94
CA ILE A 23 -5.37 -1.00 10.73
C ILE A 23 -4.19 -1.67 10.03
N ILE A 24 -4.33 -2.93 9.60
CA ILE A 24 -3.25 -3.64 8.89
C ILE A 24 -2.84 -2.89 7.62
N PHE A 25 -3.83 -2.49 6.81
CA PHE A 25 -3.58 -1.72 5.59
C PHE A 25 -2.95 -0.35 5.88
N GLY A 26 -3.46 0.38 6.87
CA GLY A 26 -2.93 1.69 7.26
C GLY A 26 -1.49 1.61 7.76
N LEU A 27 -1.16 0.59 8.56
CA LEU A 27 0.21 0.34 8.98
C LEU A 27 1.10 0.05 7.78
N TYR A 28 0.67 -0.81 6.85
CA TYR A 28 1.42 -1.09 5.63
C TYR A 28 1.64 0.16 4.78
N TYR A 29 0.62 1.00 4.61
CA TYR A 29 0.73 2.27 3.87
C TYR A 29 1.80 3.21 4.47
N LEU A 30 1.86 3.27 5.80
CA LEU A 30 2.78 4.14 6.53
C LEU A 30 4.21 3.59 6.57
N THR A 31 4.40 2.30 6.87
CA THR A 31 5.73 1.72 7.07
C THR A 31 6.32 1.11 5.80
N SER A 32 5.47 0.67 4.86
CA SER A 32 5.85 -0.13 3.68
C SER A 32 6.53 -1.45 4.05
N ALA A 33 6.32 -1.94 5.28
CA ALA A 33 6.92 -3.17 5.78
C ALA A 33 6.31 -4.40 5.08
N PHE A 34 7.15 -5.22 4.45
CA PHE A 34 6.71 -6.37 3.68
C PHE A 34 6.03 -7.44 4.56
N GLU A 35 6.41 -7.54 5.83
CA GLU A 35 5.81 -8.45 6.81
C GLU A 35 4.31 -8.16 7.00
N LEU A 36 3.89 -6.90 6.88
CA LEU A 36 2.48 -6.51 6.99
C LEU A 36 1.64 -6.99 5.79
N LEU A 37 2.24 -7.17 4.61
CA LEU A 37 1.56 -7.79 3.48
C LEU A 37 1.27 -9.26 3.76
N PHE A 38 2.26 -9.99 4.29
CA PHE A 38 2.08 -11.39 4.67
C PHE A 38 0.99 -11.55 5.74
N VAL A 39 1.02 -10.73 6.79
CA VAL A 39 -0.03 -10.67 7.81
C VAL A 39 -1.39 -10.32 7.18
N GLY A 40 -1.42 -9.38 6.26
CA GLY A 40 -2.64 -8.98 5.53
C GLY A 40 -3.25 -10.12 4.71
N TYR A 41 -2.44 -10.88 3.96
CA TYR A 41 -2.92 -12.03 3.19
C TYR A 41 -3.48 -13.14 4.10
N GLY A 42 -2.76 -13.47 5.18
CA GLY A 42 -3.24 -14.43 6.16
C GLY A 42 -4.55 -13.98 6.83
N PHE A 43 -4.64 -12.69 7.17
CA PHE A 43 -5.84 -12.08 7.73
C PHE A 43 -7.03 -12.17 6.77
N ILE A 44 -6.86 -11.82 5.49
CA ILE A 44 -7.91 -11.90 4.47
C ILE A 44 -8.44 -13.33 4.35
N ALA A 45 -7.55 -14.34 4.30
CA ALA A 45 -7.96 -15.74 4.20
C ALA A 45 -8.78 -16.19 5.43
N LEU A 46 -8.26 -15.96 6.63
CA LEU A 46 -8.89 -16.39 7.89
C LEU A 46 -10.24 -15.69 8.11
N ILE A 47 -10.24 -14.36 8.03
CA ILE A 47 -11.44 -13.55 8.26
C ILE A 47 -12.47 -13.75 7.14
N GLY A 48 -12.02 -13.97 5.91
CA GLY A 48 -12.88 -14.36 4.80
C GLY A 48 -13.68 -15.63 5.10
N LEU A 49 -13.02 -16.69 5.57
CA LEU A 49 -13.68 -17.94 5.96
C LEU A 49 -14.69 -17.74 7.10
N ILE A 50 -14.33 -16.97 8.14
CA ILE A 50 -15.23 -16.67 9.26
C ILE A 50 -16.46 -15.89 8.77
N ASN A 51 -16.27 -14.86 7.94
CA ASN A 51 -17.36 -14.06 7.40
C ASN A 51 -18.29 -14.90 6.51
N ILE A 52 -17.75 -15.80 5.68
CA ILE A 52 -18.54 -16.71 4.85
C ILE A 52 -19.38 -17.65 5.73
N GLY A 53 -18.80 -18.28 6.75
CA GLY A 53 -19.53 -19.17 7.65
C GLY A 53 -20.70 -18.47 8.35
N VAL A 54 -20.47 -17.26 8.84
CA VAL A 54 -21.50 -16.45 9.51
C VAL A 54 -22.56 -15.98 8.50
N LEU A 55 -22.16 -15.57 7.30
CA LEU A 55 -23.07 -15.16 6.24
C LEU A 55 -24.02 -16.30 5.84
N ILE A 56 -23.49 -17.52 5.65
CA ILE A 56 -24.30 -18.71 5.36
C ILE A 56 -25.30 -18.96 6.50
N ALA A 57 -24.85 -18.90 7.75
CA ALA A 57 -25.73 -19.10 8.90
C ALA A 57 -26.89 -18.07 8.96
N ILE A 58 -26.61 -16.80 8.65
CA ILE A 58 -27.63 -15.74 8.58
C ILE A 58 -28.59 -15.96 7.41
N LEU A 59 -28.09 -16.37 6.23
CA LEU A 59 -28.90 -16.64 5.05
C LEU A 59 -29.86 -17.82 5.25
N VAL A 60 -29.38 -18.93 5.82
CA VAL A 60 -30.22 -20.07 6.19
C VAL A 60 -31.32 -19.63 7.16
N ARG A 61 -30.97 -18.83 8.18
CA ARG A 61 -31.95 -18.28 9.12
C ARG A 61 -32.96 -17.35 8.44
N ALA A 62 -32.53 -16.53 7.48
CA ALA A 62 -33.41 -15.62 6.74
C ALA A 62 -34.41 -16.36 5.85
N GLY A 63 -34.07 -17.57 5.38
CA GLY A 63 -35.00 -18.45 4.65
C GLY A 63 -36.09 -19.04 5.56
N ALA A 64 -35.74 -19.37 6.81
CA ALA A 64 -36.66 -19.96 7.78
C ALA A 64 -37.54 -18.93 8.52
N ASP A 65 -37.00 -17.74 8.82
CA ASP A 65 -37.67 -16.69 9.60
C ASP A 65 -38.17 -15.56 8.66
N ARG A 66 -39.36 -15.75 8.09
CA ARG A 66 -39.95 -14.80 7.13
C ARG A 66 -40.26 -13.44 7.74
N GLU A 67 -40.61 -13.40 9.02
CA GLU A 67 -40.94 -12.16 9.74
C GLU A 67 -39.72 -11.24 9.86
N ASN A 68 -38.55 -11.81 10.18
CA ASN A 68 -37.32 -11.04 10.34
C ASN A 68 -36.39 -11.04 9.12
N ARG A 69 -36.81 -11.67 8.01
CA ARG A 69 -35.99 -11.86 6.80
C ARG A 69 -35.31 -10.59 6.32
N SER A 70 -36.03 -9.46 6.27
CA SER A 70 -35.47 -8.18 5.83
C SER A 70 -34.31 -7.71 6.72
N ARG A 71 -34.44 -7.83 8.05
CA ARG A 71 -33.38 -7.45 9.00
C ARG A 71 -32.14 -8.34 8.86
N LEU A 72 -32.33 -9.63 8.62
CA LEU A 72 -31.26 -10.59 8.39
C LEU A 72 -30.53 -10.30 7.06
N LEU A 73 -31.26 -10.09 5.96
CA LEU A 73 -30.68 -9.76 4.66
C LEU A 73 -29.95 -8.40 4.65
N LYS A 74 -30.46 -7.38 5.36
CA LYS A 74 -29.72 -6.12 5.57
C LYS A 74 -28.39 -6.35 6.30
N THR A 75 -28.36 -7.29 7.24
CA THR A 75 -27.11 -7.65 7.94
C THR A 75 -26.14 -8.37 7.02
N CYS A 76 -26.61 -9.29 6.17
CA CYS A 76 -25.79 -9.87 5.10
C CYS A 76 -25.20 -8.79 4.20
N GLY A 77 -26.02 -7.84 3.75
CA GLY A 77 -25.58 -6.70 2.93
C GLY A 77 -24.47 -5.89 3.61
N LEU A 78 -24.65 -5.54 4.88
CA LEU A 78 -23.63 -4.85 5.67
C LEU A 78 -22.32 -5.64 5.73
N MET A 79 -22.37 -6.95 5.99
CA MET A 79 -21.17 -7.80 6.01
C MET A 79 -20.46 -7.81 4.65
N THR A 80 -21.22 -7.88 3.56
CA THR A 80 -20.65 -7.90 2.20
C THR A 80 -19.97 -6.59 1.79
N LEU A 81 -20.26 -5.45 2.45
CA LEU A 81 -19.55 -4.18 2.20
C LEU A 81 -18.05 -4.25 2.54
N ASN A 82 -17.61 -5.22 3.34
CA ASN A 82 -16.19 -5.43 3.57
C ASN A 82 -15.44 -5.92 2.31
N ILE A 83 -16.13 -6.57 1.36
CA ILE A 83 -15.53 -7.06 0.12
C ILE A 83 -15.08 -5.92 -0.80
N PRO A 84 -15.91 -4.92 -1.17
CA PRO A 84 -15.44 -3.80 -1.98
C PRO A 84 -14.36 -2.97 -1.28
N VAL A 85 -14.44 -2.79 0.05
CA VAL A 85 -13.38 -2.12 0.82
C VAL A 85 -12.07 -2.89 0.71
N MET A 86 -12.09 -4.21 0.93
CA MET A 86 -10.90 -5.06 0.78
C MET A 86 -10.32 -4.96 -0.63
N LYS A 87 -11.16 -4.99 -1.69
CA LYS A 87 -10.70 -4.82 -3.07
C LYS A 87 -10.02 -3.48 -3.28
N ALA A 88 -10.54 -2.39 -2.70
CA ALA A 88 -9.91 -1.09 -2.76
C ALA A 88 -8.54 -1.09 -2.07
N TYR A 89 -8.42 -1.71 -0.89
CA TYR A 89 -7.13 -1.86 -0.19
C TYR A 89 -6.12 -2.67 -0.99
N CYS A 90 -6.53 -3.81 -1.56
CA CYS A 90 -5.66 -4.61 -2.43
C CYS A 90 -5.21 -3.82 -3.66
N TRP A 91 -6.11 -3.07 -4.29
CA TRP A 91 -5.78 -2.25 -5.45
C TRP A 91 -4.74 -1.17 -5.12
N VAL A 92 -4.91 -0.46 -4.01
CA VAL A 92 -3.91 0.52 -3.55
C VAL A 92 -2.58 -0.18 -3.20
N ALA A 93 -2.62 -1.33 -2.52
CA ALA A 93 -1.40 -2.08 -2.20
C ALA A 93 -0.63 -2.50 -3.45
N ILE A 94 -1.31 -2.91 -4.52
CA ILE A 94 -0.68 -3.22 -5.81
C ILE A 94 0.03 -1.99 -6.40
N ILE A 95 -0.60 -0.81 -6.33
CA ILE A 95 0.04 0.45 -6.78
C ILE A 95 1.30 0.73 -5.96
N LEU A 96 1.25 0.56 -4.64
CA LEU A 96 2.40 0.78 -3.76
C LEU A 96 3.54 -0.22 -4.05
N LEU A 97 3.21 -1.49 -4.28
CA LEU A 97 4.16 -2.53 -4.66
C LEU A 97 4.80 -2.26 -6.04
N GLY A 98 4.08 -1.60 -6.93
CA GLY A 98 4.58 -1.20 -8.25
C GLY A 98 5.28 0.15 -8.28
N THR A 99 5.50 0.82 -7.14
CA THR A 99 6.05 2.19 -7.11
C THR A 99 7.09 2.37 -6.02
N MET A 100 8.29 2.78 -6.41
CA MET A 100 9.32 3.28 -5.50
C MET A 100 8.97 4.71 -5.08
N ARG A 101 8.96 4.97 -3.77
CA ARG A 101 8.75 6.30 -3.20
C ARG A 101 10.08 6.77 -2.63
N ILE A 102 10.84 7.49 -3.43
CA ILE A 102 12.22 7.87 -3.10
C ILE A 102 12.21 9.32 -2.64
N THR A 103 12.65 9.56 -1.41
CA THR A 103 12.93 10.90 -0.90
C THR A 103 14.39 11.21 -1.15
N PHE A 104 14.64 12.14 -2.06
CA PHE A 104 15.95 12.67 -2.37
C PHE A 104 16.25 13.83 -1.43
N THR A 105 17.38 13.79 -0.74
CA THR A 105 17.88 14.89 0.10
C THR A 105 19.19 15.39 -0.45
N ASN A 106 19.31 16.69 -0.73
CA ASN A 106 20.57 17.29 -1.15
C ASN A 106 21.50 17.47 0.06
N GLU A 107 22.44 16.55 0.25
CA GLU A 107 23.51 16.66 1.26
C GLU A 107 24.82 17.18 0.66
N THR A 108 24.80 17.60 -0.61
CA THR A 108 25.95 18.26 -1.21
C THR A 108 26.15 19.67 -0.63
N GLY A 109 27.36 20.21 -0.72
CA GLY A 109 27.64 21.60 -0.33
C GLY A 109 27.12 22.66 -1.32
N THR A 110 26.30 22.28 -2.30
CA THR A 110 25.92 23.12 -3.44
C THR A 110 24.46 22.94 -3.79
N LYS A 111 23.86 23.94 -4.42
CA LYS A 111 22.53 23.78 -5.03
C LYS A 111 22.60 22.79 -6.19
N LEU A 112 21.64 21.88 -6.24
CA LEU A 112 21.44 20.97 -7.36
C LEU A 112 20.32 21.48 -8.26
N THR A 113 20.48 21.31 -9.57
CA THR A 113 19.47 21.66 -10.58
C THR A 113 19.38 20.60 -11.66
N ASP A 114 18.26 20.54 -12.35
CA ASP A 114 18.03 19.61 -13.47
C ASP A 114 18.33 18.17 -13.07
N ILE A 115 17.72 17.70 -11.98
CA ILE A 115 17.90 16.36 -11.45
C ILE A 115 16.94 15.44 -12.21
N ASN A 116 17.46 14.58 -13.08
CA ASN A 116 16.65 13.59 -13.78
C ASN A 116 16.84 12.23 -13.13
N ILE A 117 15.72 11.56 -12.92
CA ILE A 117 15.69 10.18 -12.45
C ILE A 117 15.63 9.31 -13.68
N ILE A 118 16.67 8.50 -13.87
CA ILE A 118 16.89 7.63 -15.02
C ILE A 118 16.56 6.19 -14.62
N GLY A 119 15.93 5.47 -15.53
CA GLY A 119 15.50 4.10 -15.30
C GLY A 119 14.08 3.99 -14.73
N CYS A 120 13.49 2.81 -14.92
CA CYS A 120 12.10 2.54 -14.58
C CYS A 120 11.12 3.61 -15.13
N GLY A 121 10.20 4.11 -14.32
CA GLY A 121 9.27 5.19 -14.68
C GLY A 121 9.89 6.59 -14.79
N GLY A 122 11.16 6.75 -14.43
CA GLY A 122 11.87 8.02 -14.41
C GLY A 122 11.25 9.08 -13.49
N GLY A 123 11.62 10.34 -13.74
CA GLY A 123 11.14 11.50 -12.98
C GLY A 123 12.06 12.69 -13.17
N HIS A 124 11.63 13.86 -12.69
CA HIS A 124 12.42 15.08 -12.78
C HIS A 124 12.16 15.97 -11.56
N ILE A 125 13.23 16.51 -10.98
CA ILE A 125 13.21 17.54 -9.95
C ILE A 125 13.97 18.75 -10.49
N GLU A 126 13.31 19.90 -10.55
CA GLU A 126 13.87 21.11 -11.16
C GLU A 126 15.12 21.59 -10.39
N LYS A 127 15.05 21.58 -9.05
CA LYS A 127 16.13 22.03 -8.16
C LYS A 127 15.97 21.48 -6.74
N LEU A 128 17.08 21.38 -6.02
CA LEU A 128 17.12 21.16 -4.58
C LEU A 128 18.18 22.07 -3.94
N GLU A 129 17.77 22.89 -2.97
CA GLU A 129 18.69 23.66 -2.12
C GLU A 129 19.42 22.74 -1.13
N VAL A 130 20.51 23.22 -0.52
CA VAL A 130 21.28 22.42 0.44
C VAL A 130 20.42 22.07 1.66
N GLY A 131 20.31 20.78 1.97
CA GLY A 131 19.48 20.24 3.04
C GLY A 131 17.99 20.10 2.70
N GLU A 132 17.56 20.49 1.49
CA GLU A 132 16.19 20.31 1.02
C GLU A 132 15.95 18.85 0.61
N SER A 133 14.70 18.41 0.76
CA SER A 133 14.26 17.07 0.38
C SER A 133 12.99 17.11 -0.48
N GLU A 134 12.92 16.23 -1.46
CA GLU A 134 11.72 16.02 -2.28
C GLU A 134 11.46 14.52 -2.50
N THR A 135 10.19 14.11 -2.45
CA THR A 135 9.78 12.72 -2.67
C THR A 135 9.22 12.53 -4.06
N VAL A 136 9.84 11.65 -4.86
CA VAL A 136 9.40 11.27 -6.19
C VAL A 136 8.88 9.83 -6.21
N TRP A 137 7.85 9.60 -7.02
CA TRP A 137 7.19 8.31 -7.18
C TRP A 137 7.62 7.71 -8.52
N VAL A 138 8.46 6.68 -8.47
CA VAL A 138 9.04 6.05 -9.66
C VAL A 138 8.35 4.70 -9.86
N SER A 139 7.58 4.55 -10.94
CA SER A 139 6.90 3.29 -11.25
C SER A 139 7.90 2.21 -11.66
N ILE A 140 7.75 0.99 -11.14
CA ILE A 140 8.53 -0.18 -11.52
C ILE A 140 7.77 -0.92 -12.63
N THR A 141 8.18 -0.74 -13.88
CA THR A 141 7.52 -1.35 -15.06
C THR A 141 8.08 -2.71 -15.45
N GLY A 142 9.14 -3.17 -14.76
CA GLY A 142 9.89 -4.38 -15.05
C GLY A 142 11.19 -4.37 -14.26
N ASP A 143 12.15 -5.16 -14.70
CA ASP A 143 13.51 -5.17 -14.14
C ASP A 143 14.27 -3.94 -14.64
N CYS A 144 14.76 -3.11 -13.72
CA CYS A 144 15.50 -1.88 -14.03
C CYS A 144 16.44 -1.49 -12.87
N SER A 145 17.39 -0.60 -13.14
CA SER A 145 18.08 0.21 -12.14
C SER A 145 17.38 1.56 -12.00
N ILE A 146 17.67 2.27 -10.90
CA ILE A 146 17.31 3.67 -10.73
C ILE A 146 18.60 4.43 -10.48
N ASP A 147 18.86 5.39 -11.36
CA ASP A 147 20.01 6.28 -11.32
C ASP A 147 19.50 7.72 -11.32
N ILE A 148 20.33 8.66 -10.86
CA ILE A 148 20.06 10.08 -11.02
C ILE A 148 21.21 10.74 -11.76
N ASP A 149 20.87 11.71 -12.59
CA ASP A 149 21.82 12.67 -13.11
C ASP A 149 21.41 14.08 -12.72
N TYR A 150 22.38 14.96 -12.48
CA TYR A 150 22.09 16.29 -11.95
C TYR A 150 23.22 17.27 -12.22
N LEU A 151 22.91 18.57 -12.19
CA LEU A 151 23.90 19.63 -12.26
C LEU A 151 24.27 20.11 -10.86
N SER A 152 25.55 20.03 -10.51
CA SER A 152 26.15 20.61 -9.31
C SER A 152 27.21 21.62 -9.75
N ASN A 153 27.01 22.91 -9.43
CA ASN A 153 27.87 24.02 -9.91
C ASN A 153 28.09 24.01 -11.44
N GLY A 154 27.06 23.65 -12.21
CA GLY A 154 27.13 23.58 -13.67
C GLY A 154 27.85 22.37 -14.24
N GLN A 155 28.35 21.46 -13.40
CA GLN A 155 28.91 20.17 -13.82
C GLN A 155 27.86 19.07 -13.70
N ARG A 156 27.66 18.30 -14.77
CA ARG A 156 26.81 17.11 -14.76
C ARG A 156 27.50 16.01 -13.95
N LYS A 157 26.75 15.43 -13.02
CA LYS A 157 27.14 14.28 -12.21
C LYS A 157 26.06 13.23 -12.32
N GLU A 158 26.44 12.00 -12.01
CA GLU A 158 25.58 10.82 -11.99
C GLU A 158 25.82 10.06 -10.69
N GLU A 159 24.77 9.45 -10.15
CA GLU A 159 24.82 8.67 -8.92
C GLU A 159 23.77 7.55 -8.99
N MET A 160 24.17 6.33 -8.65
CA MET A 160 23.25 5.20 -8.55
C MET A 160 22.42 5.26 -7.28
N VAL A 161 21.10 5.10 -7.43
CA VAL A 161 20.12 5.10 -6.32
C VAL A 161 19.74 3.69 -5.91
N ALA A 162 19.54 2.80 -6.89
CA ALA A 162 19.24 1.38 -6.68
C ALA A 162 19.72 0.57 -7.89
N GLY A 163 20.58 -0.43 -7.65
CA GLY A 163 21.18 -1.24 -8.71
C GLY A 163 20.20 -2.21 -9.38
N TYR A 164 19.22 -2.71 -8.63
CA TYR A 164 18.18 -3.58 -9.18
C TYR A 164 16.85 -3.43 -8.45
N VAL A 165 15.80 -3.12 -9.22
CA VAL A 165 14.42 -3.19 -8.76
C VAL A 165 13.61 -4.03 -9.75
N THR A 166 12.75 -4.90 -9.22
CA THR A 166 11.78 -5.67 -10.00
C THR A 166 10.35 -5.41 -9.54
N SER A 167 9.39 -5.85 -10.33
CA SER A 167 7.98 -5.73 -10.05
C SER A 167 7.66 -6.25 -8.64
N SER A 168 6.88 -5.47 -7.88
CA SER A 168 6.53 -5.75 -6.47
C SER A 168 7.60 -5.43 -5.43
N MET A 169 8.74 -4.83 -5.81
CA MET A 169 9.74 -4.31 -4.85
C MET A 169 9.47 -2.88 -4.39
N GLY A 170 8.31 -2.30 -4.72
CA GLY A 170 7.95 -0.94 -4.36
C GLY A 170 8.01 -0.70 -2.85
N GLN A 171 8.84 0.26 -2.46
CA GLN A 171 9.07 0.62 -1.06
C GLN A 171 9.37 2.10 -0.90
N LYS A 172 9.49 2.55 0.35
CA LYS A 172 9.99 3.89 0.66
C LYS A 172 11.51 3.83 0.79
N LEU A 173 12.21 4.72 0.10
CA LEU A 173 13.65 4.85 0.17
C LEU A 173 14.00 6.30 0.50
N ASN A 174 14.98 6.51 1.38
CA ASN A 174 15.58 7.81 1.57
C ASN A 174 16.98 7.76 0.95
N HIS A 175 17.22 8.59 -0.05
CA HIS A 175 18.50 8.66 -0.74
C HIS A 175 19.10 10.05 -0.54
N LYS A 176 20.30 10.07 0.04
CA LYS A 176 21.07 11.30 0.28
C LYS A 176 22.00 11.49 -0.90
N ILE A 177 21.78 12.55 -1.67
CA ILE A 177 22.64 12.89 -2.80
C ILE A 177 23.91 13.52 -2.23
N ASP A 178 25.02 12.79 -2.34
CA ASP A 178 26.36 13.21 -1.91
C ASP A 178 27.46 12.90 -2.92
N GLY A 179 27.10 12.40 -4.11
CA GLY A 179 28.02 12.08 -5.18
C GLY A 179 28.73 10.74 -5.01
N GLN A 180 28.18 9.83 -4.19
CA GLN A 180 28.66 8.47 -4.04
C GLN A 180 27.58 7.47 -4.45
N ASP A 181 27.93 6.51 -5.29
CA ASP A 181 27.02 5.43 -5.67
C ASP A 181 26.59 4.63 -4.44
N LYS A 182 25.28 4.43 -4.31
CA LYS A 182 24.71 3.66 -3.21
C LYS A 182 23.81 2.60 -3.79
N ASP A 183 24.29 1.36 -3.76
CA ASP A 183 23.45 0.20 -4.01
C ASP A 183 22.74 -0.17 -2.70
N ILE A 184 21.58 0.46 -2.47
CA ILE A 184 20.84 0.33 -1.20
C ILE A 184 19.90 -0.90 -1.23
N ILE A 185 19.75 -1.57 -2.38
CA ILE A 185 18.78 -2.65 -2.59
C ILE A 185 19.44 -3.90 -3.16
#